data_AF-A0A0S8DT35-F1
#
_entry.id   AF-A0A0S8DT35-F1
#
_cell.length_a   1.000
_cell.length_b   1.000
_cell.length_c   1.000
_cell.angle_alpha   90.00
_cell.angle_beta   90.00
_cell.angle_gamma   90.00
#
_symmetry.space_group_name_H-M   'P 1'
#
loop_
_entity.id
_entity.type
_entity.pdbx_description
1 polymer ?
#
loop_
_entity_poly.entity_id
_entity_poly.type
_entity_poly.pdbx_seq_one_letter_code
_entity_poly.pdbx_strand_id
1 'polypeptide(L)'
;MGLLFVFDSHKRADKIGPILCQAQVYARAGMHSGKIECGLLHQVAELPSKLVRLDPFRLRIKRAGAMVTDATIFASRAIRLEPDAVRQLCDAASLPPAKKVCATADIHVGFGVPIGAVIGLGGAIMPAAVGYDINCGMRLLRTPFSKGQVDTDRIAADIARDVPLGEGRENLQLDKAGIEAVIDRGLAALPELAQRSGHRAWEAFDPEQFADDLQRTE
;
A
#
# COMPACT_ATOMS: atom_id res chain seq x y z
N MET A 1 -11.16 -12.13 -18.72
CA MET A 1 -10.02 -13.07 -18.73
C MET A 1 -8.87 -12.41 -18.00
N GLY A 2 -8.68 -12.85 -16.75
CA GLY A 2 -7.72 -12.28 -15.80
C GLY A 2 -6.29 -12.72 -16.10
N LEU A 3 -5.35 -11.90 -15.65
CA LEU A 3 -3.93 -12.22 -15.64
C LEU A 3 -3.51 -12.12 -14.17
N LEU A 4 -3.37 -13.29 -13.53
CA LEU A 4 -2.77 -13.48 -12.22
C LEU A 4 -1.26 -13.61 -12.45
N PHE A 5 -0.45 -12.80 -11.76
CA PHE A 5 0.99 -12.99 -11.71
C PHE A 5 1.46 -13.15 -10.27
N VAL A 6 2.19 -14.23 -10.05
CA VAL A 6 2.80 -14.66 -8.77
C VAL A 6 4.20 -14.04 -8.68
N PHE A 7 4.55 -13.46 -7.53
CA PHE A 7 5.93 -13.12 -7.20
C PHE A 7 6.58 -14.26 -6.41
N ASP A 8 7.77 -14.68 -6.85
CA ASP A 8 8.63 -15.64 -6.13
C ASP A 8 9.42 -14.89 -5.04
N SER A 9 9.24 -15.32 -3.79
CA SER A 9 9.79 -14.71 -2.56
C SER A 9 11.23 -15.17 -2.24
N HIS A 10 11.85 -16.04 -3.02
CA HIS A 10 13.08 -16.72 -2.59
C HIS A 10 14.44 -16.05 -2.87
N LYS A 11 14.54 -14.74 -3.11
CA LYS A 11 15.86 -14.09 -3.28
C LYS A 11 16.14 -13.01 -2.24
N ARG A 12 17.12 -13.32 -1.37
CA ARG A 12 17.67 -12.47 -0.31
C ARG A 12 18.06 -11.08 -0.84
N ALA A 13 17.77 -10.06 -0.03
CA ALA A 13 17.94 -8.63 -0.33
C ALA A 13 19.40 -8.18 -0.54
N ASP A 14 20.39 -9.02 -0.25
CA ASP A 14 21.82 -8.69 -0.30
C ASP A 14 22.48 -8.92 -1.68
N LYS A 15 21.75 -9.48 -2.67
CA LYS A 15 22.28 -9.75 -4.02
C LYS A 15 21.47 -9.16 -5.18
N ILE A 16 20.56 -8.23 -4.91
CA ILE A 16 19.75 -7.59 -5.94
C ILE A 16 20.44 -6.29 -6.37
N GLY A 17 21.22 -6.35 -7.47
CA GLY A 17 21.58 -5.16 -8.24
C GLY A 17 20.32 -4.45 -8.78
N PRO A 18 20.41 -3.29 -9.44
CA PRO A 18 19.27 -2.43 -9.75
C PRO A 18 18.29 -3.13 -10.72
N ILE A 19 17.37 -3.92 -10.18
CA ILE A 19 16.24 -4.49 -10.90
C ILE A 19 15.22 -3.35 -11.02
N LEU A 20 15.47 -2.55 -12.05
CA LEU A 20 14.51 -1.95 -12.95
C LEU A 20 13.04 -2.02 -12.48
N CYS A 21 12.54 -0.86 -12.06
CA CYS A 21 11.12 -0.48 -12.03
C CYS A 21 10.37 -0.80 -13.36
N GLN A 22 11.09 -1.13 -14.44
CA GLN A 22 10.52 -1.49 -15.74
C GLN A 22 9.72 -2.81 -15.76
N ALA A 23 9.98 -3.74 -14.84
CA ALA A 23 9.31 -5.04 -14.87
C ALA A 23 7.87 -5.04 -14.32
N GLN A 24 7.39 -3.93 -13.73
CA GLN A 24 6.17 -3.93 -12.91
C GLN A 24 5.01 -3.11 -13.49
N VAL A 25 5.16 -2.45 -14.64
CA VAL A 25 4.03 -1.73 -15.25
C VAL A 25 3.38 -2.60 -16.33
N TYR A 26 2.23 -3.18 -16.02
CA TYR A 26 1.50 -4.05 -16.95
C TYR A 26 0.47 -3.24 -17.73
N ALA A 27 0.72 -2.99 -19.02
CA ALA A 27 -0.17 -2.24 -19.91
C ALA A 27 -1.11 -3.16 -20.71
N ARG A 28 -2.35 -2.74 -20.93
CA ARG A 28 -3.36 -3.48 -21.69
C ARG A 28 -3.34 -3.06 -23.17
N ALA A 29 -2.39 -3.60 -23.95
CA ALA A 29 -2.47 -3.91 -25.40
C ALA A 29 -1.06 -4.14 -25.99
N GLY A 30 -0.82 -5.35 -26.54
CA GLY A 30 0.30 -5.65 -27.43
C GLY A 30 1.66 -5.85 -26.75
N MET A 31 2.08 -7.11 -26.60
CA MET A 31 3.44 -7.49 -26.19
C MET A 31 4.48 -6.92 -27.18
N HIS A 32 5.16 -5.84 -26.80
CA HIS A 32 6.48 -5.52 -27.31
C HIS A 32 7.45 -5.45 -26.14
N SER A 33 8.26 -6.50 -26.00
CA SER A 33 9.43 -6.55 -25.14
C SER A 33 10.56 -5.69 -25.72
N GLY A 34 10.38 -4.38 -25.74
CA GLY A 34 11.44 -3.43 -26.07
C GLY A 34 12.31 -3.16 -24.84
N LYS A 35 13.60 -3.49 -24.91
CA LYS A 35 14.59 -3.08 -23.89
C LYS A 35 14.63 -1.55 -23.83
N ILE A 36 14.23 -0.96 -22.71
CA ILE A 36 14.53 0.44 -22.41
C ILE A 36 15.80 0.40 -21.56
N GLU A 37 16.95 0.76 -22.12
CA GLU A 37 18.18 0.85 -21.32
C GLU A 37 18.10 2.08 -20.41
N CYS A 38 17.92 1.85 -19.11
CA CYS A 38 18.08 2.88 -18.09
C CYS A 38 19.51 2.76 -17.54
N GLY A 39 20.38 3.68 -17.96
CA GLY A 39 21.77 3.74 -17.52
C GLY A 39 21.88 3.88 -16.00
N LEU A 40 22.82 3.14 -15.42
CA LEU A 40 23.20 3.24 -14.01
C LEU A 40 23.51 4.69 -13.63
N LEU A 41 22.83 5.19 -12.60
CA LEU A 41 23.27 6.37 -11.86
C LEU A 41 23.24 6.06 -10.36
N HIS A 42 24.34 5.47 -9.89
CA HIS A 42 24.81 5.66 -8.52
C HIS A 42 25.63 6.94 -8.49
N GLN A 43 24.97 8.08 -8.35
CA GLN A 43 25.61 9.32 -7.91
C GLN A 43 24.69 9.95 -6.88
N VAL A 44 25.27 10.32 -5.74
CA VAL A 44 24.62 11.06 -4.66
C VAL A 44 24.12 12.37 -5.26
N ALA A 45 22.82 12.43 -5.59
CA ALA A 45 22.27 13.53 -6.37
C ALA A 45 21.57 14.53 -5.45
N GLU A 46 22.05 15.77 -5.50
CA GLU A 46 21.34 16.95 -5.02
C GLU A 46 19.86 16.91 -5.45
N LEU A 47 18.97 17.43 -4.61
CA LEU A 47 17.55 17.57 -4.95
C LEU A 47 17.42 18.16 -6.35
N PRO A 48 16.55 17.61 -7.22
CA PRO A 48 16.47 18.05 -8.61
C PRO A 48 16.29 19.57 -8.63
N SER A 49 17.13 20.26 -9.40
CA SER A 49 17.28 21.72 -9.49
C SER A 49 16.00 22.51 -9.88
N LYS A 50 14.85 21.83 -9.89
CA LYS A 50 13.54 22.29 -10.35
C LYS A 50 12.42 22.05 -9.33
N LEU A 51 12.73 21.70 -8.09
CA LEU A 51 11.76 21.67 -6.99
C LEU A 51 11.39 23.10 -6.59
N VAL A 52 10.16 23.52 -6.91
CA VAL A 52 9.64 24.85 -6.61
C VAL A 52 8.55 24.75 -5.56
N ARG A 53 8.69 25.48 -4.46
CA ARG A 53 7.61 25.62 -3.48
C ARG A 53 6.55 26.57 -4.04
N LEU A 54 5.33 26.07 -4.23
CA LEU A 54 4.20 26.86 -4.72
C LEU A 54 3.51 27.62 -3.59
N ASP A 55 3.40 27.01 -2.41
CA ASP A 55 2.76 27.59 -1.22
C ASP A 55 3.27 26.89 0.07
N PRO A 56 2.72 27.19 1.27
CA PRO A 56 3.19 26.60 2.52
C PRO A 56 3.20 25.07 2.56
N PHE A 57 2.37 24.39 1.77
CA PHE A 57 2.18 22.94 1.84
C PHE A 57 2.42 22.21 0.52
N ARG A 58 2.64 22.91 -0.61
CA ARG A 58 2.84 22.28 -1.92
C ARG A 58 4.18 22.62 -2.53
N LEU A 59 4.88 21.59 -2.96
CA LEU A 59 6.06 21.68 -3.81
C LEU A 59 5.76 21.03 -5.16
N ARG A 60 6.31 21.60 -6.23
CA ARG A 60 6.19 21.09 -7.60
C ARG A 60 7.56 20.83 -8.16
N ILE A 61 7.78 19.63 -8.68
CA ILE A 61 8.94 19.28 -9.50
C ILE A 61 8.47 19.39 -10.94
N LYS A 62 8.85 20.46 -11.64
CA LYS A 62 8.50 20.66 -13.05
C LYS A 62 9.07 19.54 -13.92
N ARG A 63 8.32 19.11 -14.93
CA ARG A 63 8.67 18.01 -15.83
C ARG A 63 10.03 18.30 -16.46
N ALA A 64 10.95 17.35 -16.33
CA ALA A 64 12.30 17.46 -16.85
C ALA A 64 12.84 16.07 -17.22
N GLY A 65 13.78 16.03 -18.16
CA GLY A 65 14.37 14.78 -18.63
C GLY A 65 13.30 13.84 -19.19
N ALA A 66 13.28 12.60 -18.70
CA ALA A 66 12.35 11.56 -19.12
C ALA A 66 10.94 11.67 -18.52
N MET A 67 10.71 12.61 -17.59
CA MET A 67 9.39 12.80 -16.98
C MET A 67 8.34 13.10 -18.06
N VAL A 68 7.20 12.42 -18.02
CA VAL A 68 6.07 12.66 -18.93
C VAL A 68 5.02 13.60 -18.34
N THR A 69 5.02 13.75 -17.02
CA THR A 69 4.18 14.68 -16.24
C THR A 69 5.01 15.32 -15.13
N ASP A 70 4.63 16.49 -14.61
CA ASP A 70 5.29 16.98 -13.40
C ASP A 70 4.77 16.30 -12.12
N ALA A 71 5.56 16.33 -11.05
CA ALA A 71 5.25 15.71 -9.77
C ALA A 71 4.99 16.75 -8.66
N THR A 72 4.04 16.47 -7.77
CA THR A 72 3.69 17.37 -6.64
C THR A 72 3.95 16.68 -5.30
N ILE A 73 4.59 17.36 -4.35
CA ILE A 73 4.79 16.86 -2.99
C ILE A 73 4.01 17.77 -2.03
N PHE A 74 3.18 17.17 -1.18
CA PHE A 74 2.44 17.89 -0.14
C PHE A 74 3.24 17.88 1.16
N ALA A 75 4.08 18.88 1.39
CA ALA A 75 4.90 18.97 2.59
C ALA A 75 5.09 20.41 3.08
N SER A 76 5.02 20.59 4.40
CA SER A 76 5.36 21.87 5.05
C SER A 76 6.87 22.15 4.95
N ARG A 77 7.32 23.31 5.45
CA ARG A 77 8.76 23.63 5.52
C ARG A 77 9.50 22.86 6.60
N ALA A 78 8.79 22.31 7.59
CA ALA A 78 9.38 21.55 8.69
C ALA A 78 9.75 20.11 8.27
N ILE A 79 9.16 19.62 7.18
CA ILE A 79 9.39 18.27 6.68
C ILE A 79 10.64 18.26 5.81
N ARG A 80 11.61 17.43 6.18
CA ARG A 80 12.80 17.18 5.37
C ARG A 80 12.50 16.07 4.37
N LEU A 81 12.64 16.38 3.08
CA LEU A 81 12.47 15.40 2.02
C LEU A 81 13.75 14.60 1.81
N GLU A 82 13.61 13.28 1.70
CA GLU A 82 14.70 12.38 1.33
C GLU A 82 14.99 12.50 -0.17
N PRO A 83 16.24 12.78 -0.59
CA PRO A 83 16.59 12.91 -2.01
C PRO A 83 16.23 11.67 -2.83
N ASP A 84 16.44 10.47 -2.27
CA ASP A 84 16.14 9.21 -2.95
C ASP A 84 14.63 9.00 -3.13
N ALA A 85 13.81 9.37 -2.14
CA ALA A 85 12.36 9.32 -2.27
C ALA A 85 11.85 10.29 -3.35
N VAL A 86 12.42 11.50 -3.39
CA VAL A 86 12.14 12.49 -4.44
C VAL A 86 12.54 11.97 -5.83
N ARG A 87 13.68 11.27 -5.92
CA ARG A 87 14.13 10.62 -7.15
C ARG A 87 13.16 9.52 -7.59
N GLN A 88 12.76 8.61 -6.69
CA GLN A 88 11.79 7.56 -7.00
C GLN A 88 10.46 8.16 -7.51
N LEU A 89 10.03 9.30 -6.95
CA LEU A 89 8.85 10.01 -7.44
C LEU A 89 9.02 10.55 -8.87
N CYS A 90 10.23 11.04 -9.21
CA CYS A 90 10.57 11.49 -10.56
C CYS A 90 10.64 10.31 -11.55
N ASP A 91 11.18 9.17 -11.11
CA ASP A 91 11.22 7.93 -11.91
C ASP A 91 9.80 7.46 -12.21
N ALA A 92 8.91 7.46 -11.22
CA ALA A 92 7.48 7.19 -11.41
C ALA A 92 6.82 8.17 -12.39
N ALA A 93 7.15 9.47 -12.32
CA ALA A 93 6.67 10.49 -13.25
C ALA A 93 7.26 10.37 -14.67
N SER A 94 8.27 9.52 -14.86
CA SER A 94 8.89 9.22 -16.16
C SER A 94 8.29 8.00 -16.84
N LEU A 95 7.39 7.27 -16.17
CA LEU A 95 6.70 6.14 -16.75
C LEU A 95 5.73 6.62 -17.84
N PRO A 96 5.79 6.09 -19.09
CA PRO A 96 4.88 6.52 -20.17
C PRO A 96 3.38 6.53 -19.85
N PRO A 97 2.81 5.57 -19.07
CA PRO A 97 1.40 5.61 -18.71
C PRO A 97 1.06 6.64 -17.62
N ALA A 98 2.03 7.29 -16.97
CA ALA A 98 1.77 8.26 -15.90
C ALA A 98 1.04 9.50 -16.41
N LYS A 99 -0.03 9.87 -15.72
CA LYS A 99 -0.87 11.05 -16.01
C LYS A 99 -0.73 12.09 -14.91
N LYS A 100 -0.77 11.67 -13.66
CA LYS A 100 -0.59 12.52 -12.48
C LYS A 100 0.27 11.79 -11.45
N VAL A 101 1.22 12.50 -10.87
CA VAL A 101 2.08 11.97 -9.81
C VAL A 101 2.11 12.98 -8.67
N CYS A 102 1.79 12.50 -7.47
CA CYS A 102 2.00 13.26 -6.26
C CYS A 102 2.48 12.38 -5.11
N ALA A 103 2.92 13.01 -4.03
CA ALA A 103 3.26 12.34 -2.79
C ALA A 103 2.75 13.12 -1.59
N THR A 104 2.39 12.39 -0.54
CA THR A 104 1.96 12.90 0.76
C THR A 104 3.15 13.44 1.57
N ALA A 105 2.83 13.96 2.76
CA ALA A 105 3.79 14.62 3.64
C ALA A 105 4.80 13.66 4.28
N ASP A 106 4.45 12.39 4.35
CA ASP A 106 5.22 11.26 4.89
C ASP A 106 6.02 10.53 3.80
N ILE A 107 6.28 11.17 2.65
CA ILE A 107 7.08 10.57 1.57
C ILE A 107 8.47 10.13 2.07
N HIS A 108 8.81 8.87 1.82
CA HIS A 108 10.13 8.29 2.12
C HIS A 108 10.45 7.16 1.15
N VAL A 109 11.71 6.70 1.17
CA VAL A 109 12.20 5.66 0.26
C VAL A 109 11.36 4.38 0.38
N GLY A 110 10.88 3.89 -0.76
CA GLY A 110 10.20 2.61 -0.89
C GLY A 110 10.91 1.66 -1.86
N PHE A 111 10.20 0.63 -2.30
CA PHE A 111 10.70 -0.32 -3.29
C PHE A 111 10.29 0.10 -4.71
N GLY A 112 11.18 0.81 -5.41
CA GLY A 112 10.98 1.29 -6.78
C GLY A 112 10.10 2.56 -6.88
N VAL A 113 9.06 2.66 -6.06
CA VAL A 113 8.20 3.84 -5.87
C VAL A 113 8.29 4.26 -4.40
N PRO A 114 8.29 5.57 -4.06
CA PRO A 114 8.38 5.97 -2.67
C PRO A 114 7.06 5.69 -1.94
N ILE A 115 7.15 5.38 -0.65
CA ILE A 115 5.96 5.29 0.21
C ILE A 115 5.33 6.68 0.29
N GLY A 116 3.99 6.73 0.34
CA GLY A 116 3.23 7.98 0.29
C GLY A 116 3.00 8.53 -1.13
N ALA A 117 3.41 7.81 -2.19
CA ALA A 117 3.13 8.21 -3.56
C ALA A 117 1.68 7.89 -3.99
N VAL A 118 1.12 8.77 -4.82
CA VAL A 118 -0.12 8.54 -5.56
C VAL A 118 0.16 8.75 -7.05
N ILE A 119 -0.07 7.71 -7.84
CA ILE A 119 0.28 7.68 -9.26
C ILE A 119 -0.98 7.33 -10.06
N GLY A 120 -1.50 8.29 -10.80
CA GLY A 120 -2.56 8.05 -11.78
C GLY A 120 -1.96 7.54 -13.09
N LEU A 121 -2.21 6.27 -13.41
CA LEU A 121 -1.77 5.62 -14.66
C LEU A 121 -2.93 5.49 -15.65
N GLY A 122 -2.65 5.64 -16.94
CA GLY A 122 -3.59 5.37 -18.03
C GLY A 122 -3.33 4.00 -18.66
N GLY A 123 -4.30 3.08 -18.57
CA GLY A 123 -4.25 1.79 -19.27
C GLY A 123 -3.20 0.80 -18.74
N ALA A 124 -2.66 1.05 -17.54
CA ALA A 124 -1.66 0.20 -16.92
C ALA A 124 -1.88 0.08 -15.41
N ILE A 125 -1.38 -1.02 -14.85
CA ILE A 125 -1.29 -1.25 -13.39
C ILE A 125 0.18 -1.30 -12.97
N MET A 126 0.47 -0.95 -11.72
CA MET A 126 1.83 -0.97 -11.17
C MET A 126 1.82 -1.55 -9.76
N PRO A 127 2.10 -2.86 -9.57
CA PRO A 127 2.08 -3.49 -8.24
C PRO A 127 3.06 -2.86 -7.24
N ALA A 128 4.22 -2.37 -7.70
CA ALA A 128 5.16 -1.66 -6.84
C ALA A 128 4.56 -0.42 -6.17
N ALA A 129 3.60 0.25 -6.82
CA ALA A 129 2.90 1.40 -6.24
C ALA A 129 1.81 1.00 -5.24
N VAL A 130 1.38 -0.27 -5.24
CA VAL A 130 0.43 -0.82 -4.25
C VAL A 130 1.18 -1.22 -2.98
N GLY A 131 2.39 -1.78 -3.12
CA GLY A 131 3.19 -2.29 -2.02
C GLY A 131 3.08 -3.80 -1.85
N TYR A 132 3.93 -4.36 -0.99
CA TYR A 132 3.95 -5.79 -0.69
C TYR A 132 2.78 -6.22 0.19
N ASP A 133 2.43 -5.40 1.19
CA ASP A 133 1.28 -5.61 2.06
C ASP A 133 0.03 -4.98 1.42
N ILE A 134 -0.58 -5.74 0.50
CA ILE A 134 -1.74 -5.29 -0.26
C ILE A 134 -2.91 -5.08 0.69
N ASN A 135 -3.53 -3.89 0.61
CA ASN A 135 -4.62 -3.48 1.48
C ASN A 135 -4.20 -3.29 2.96
N CYS A 136 -2.92 -3.01 3.23
CA CYS A 136 -2.49 -2.46 4.51
C CYS A 136 -3.32 -1.20 4.81
N GLY A 137 -3.95 -1.15 5.98
CA GLY A 137 -4.91 -0.12 6.29
C GLY A 137 -5.30 -0.10 7.76
N MET A 138 -6.14 0.89 8.10
CA MET A 138 -6.60 1.12 9.45
C MET A 138 -8.11 0.94 9.51
N ARG A 139 -8.60 0.34 10.60
CA ARG A 139 -10.01 0.30 10.97
C ARG A 139 -10.20 1.03 12.28
N LEU A 140 -11.19 1.92 12.33
CA LEU A 140 -11.60 2.62 13.53
C LEU A 140 -12.97 2.12 13.98
N LEU A 141 -13.06 1.63 15.22
CA LEU A 141 -14.32 1.25 15.85
C LEU A 141 -14.67 2.27 16.93
N ARG A 142 -15.92 2.75 16.91
CA ARG A 142 -16.43 3.68 17.92
C ARG A 142 -17.19 2.91 19.00
N THR A 143 -16.95 3.26 20.25
CA THR A 143 -17.71 2.76 21.40
C THR A 143 -18.57 3.88 22.00
N PRO A 144 -19.62 3.56 22.78
CA PRO A 144 -20.40 4.57 23.51
C PRO A 144 -19.67 5.11 24.74
N PHE A 145 -18.48 4.59 25.07
CA PHE A 145 -17.75 4.95 26.28
C PHE A 145 -16.91 6.21 26.09
N SER A 146 -16.91 7.05 27.12
CA SER A 146 -16.04 8.18 27.30
C SER A 146 -14.75 7.78 28.03
N LYS A 147 -13.73 8.64 27.95
CA LYS A 147 -12.46 8.45 28.67
C LYS A 147 -12.72 8.25 30.17
N GLY A 148 -12.14 7.19 30.74
CA GLY A 148 -12.25 6.84 32.16
C GLY A 148 -13.47 5.98 32.53
N GLN A 149 -14.36 5.66 31.58
CA GLN A 149 -15.49 4.75 31.84
C GLN A 149 -15.13 3.27 31.67
N VAL A 150 -13.94 2.97 31.15
CA VAL A 150 -13.44 1.63 30.93
C VAL A 150 -12.04 1.48 31.48
N ASP A 151 -11.71 0.27 31.94
CA ASP A 151 -10.36 -0.11 32.29
C ASP A 151 -9.58 -0.45 31.01
N THR A 152 -8.74 0.48 30.57
CA THR A 152 -7.97 0.35 29.33
C THR A 152 -6.92 -0.74 29.41
N ASP A 153 -6.36 -1.01 30.60
CA ASP A 153 -5.31 -2.01 30.77
C ASP A 153 -5.91 -3.41 30.65
N ARG A 154 -7.09 -3.61 31.25
CA ARG A 154 -7.85 -4.84 31.09
C ARG A 154 -8.25 -5.07 29.62
N ILE A 155 -8.75 -4.05 28.93
CA ILE A 155 -9.10 -4.16 27.50
C ILE A 155 -7.87 -4.51 26.66
N ALA A 156 -6.73 -3.87 26.91
CA ALA A 156 -5.49 -4.17 26.19
C ALA A 156 -5.04 -5.63 26.41
N ALA A 157 -5.14 -6.14 27.64
CA ALA A 157 -4.85 -7.53 27.96
C ALA A 157 -5.82 -8.51 27.27
N ASP A 158 -7.11 -8.17 27.22
CA ASP A 158 -8.15 -8.95 26.53
C ASP A 158 -7.88 -9.00 25.01
N ILE A 159 -7.55 -7.86 24.39
CA ILE A 159 -7.18 -7.80 22.96
C ILE A 159 -5.94 -8.63 22.69
N ALA A 160 -4.87 -8.50 23.50
CA ALA A 160 -3.63 -9.22 23.29
C ALA A 160 -3.78 -10.75 23.43
N ARG A 161 -4.74 -11.21 24.25
CA ARG A 161 -5.09 -12.63 24.35
C ARG A 161 -5.81 -13.12 23.09
N ASP A 162 -6.71 -12.30 22.53
CA ASP A 162 -7.66 -12.74 21.50
C ASP A 162 -7.20 -12.45 20.08
N VAL A 163 -6.33 -11.46 19.88
CA VAL A 163 -5.76 -11.09 18.58
C VAL A 163 -4.28 -11.52 18.56
N PRO A 164 -3.93 -12.58 17.81
CA PRO A 164 -2.56 -13.06 17.74
C PRO A 164 -1.65 -12.00 17.10
N LEU A 165 -0.61 -11.60 17.82
CA LEU A 165 0.40 -10.66 17.33
C LEU A 165 1.71 -11.38 17.01
N GLY A 166 2.31 -11.07 15.85
CA GLY A 166 3.60 -11.60 15.43
C GLY A 166 3.51 -12.71 14.37
N GLU A 167 4.63 -12.96 13.70
CA GLU A 167 4.73 -13.95 12.62
C GLU A 167 4.39 -15.37 13.10
N GLY A 168 3.59 -16.09 12.32
CA GLY A 168 3.25 -17.50 12.58
C GLY A 168 2.28 -17.73 13.75
N ARG A 169 1.60 -16.68 14.23
CA ARG A 169 0.60 -16.78 15.29
C ARG A 169 -0.80 -16.90 14.70
N GLU A 170 -1.58 -17.83 15.22
CA GLU A 170 -2.92 -18.15 14.71
C GLU A 170 -3.89 -18.31 15.89
N ASN A 171 -5.12 -17.85 15.73
CA ASN A 171 -6.23 -18.04 16.68
C ASN A 171 -7.45 -18.72 16.04
N LEU A 172 -7.51 -18.77 14.71
CA LEU A 172 -8.60 -19.35 13.94
C LEU A 172 -8.02 -20.22 12.82
N GLN A 173 -8.37 -21.51 12.82
CA GLN A 173 -8.02 -22.41 11.72
C GLN A 173 -9.16 -22.45 10.71
N LEU A 174 -8.81 -22.20 9.45
CA LEU A 174 -9.73 -22.28 8.32
C LEU A 174 -9.34 -23.47 7.44
N ASP A 175 -10.35 -24.24 7.02
CA ASP A 175 -10.16 -25.21 5.95
C ASP A 175 -10.02 -24.50 4.59
N LYS A 176 -9.71 -25.26 3.55
CA LYS A 176 -9.54 -24.72 2.19
C LYS A 176 -10.75 -23.90 1.74
N ALA A 177 -11.96 -24.39 1.99
CA ALA A 177 -13.19 -23.72 1.60
C ALA A 177 -13.40 -22.40 2.38
N GLY A 178 -13.02 -22.34 3.66
CA GLY A 178 -13.03 -21.12 4.45
C GLY A 178 -12.05 -20.07 3.93
N ILE A 179 -10.84 -20.48 3.53
CA ILE A 179 -9.85 -19.57 2.92
C ILE A 179 -10.37 -19.03 1.58
N GLU A 180 -10.90 -19.91 0.72
CA GLU A 180 -11.48 -19.52 -0.58
C GLU A 180 -12.63 -18.52 -0.40
N ALA A 181 -13.50 -18.74 0.58
CA ALA A 181 -14.59 -17.82 0.92
C ALA A 181 -14.09 -16.41 1.29
N VAL A 182 -13.01 -16.31 2.08
CA VAL A 182 -12.40 -15.01 2.45
C VAL A 182 -11.78 -14.32 1.24
N ILE A 183 -11.07 -15.06 0.39
CA ILE A 183 -10.43 -14.49 -0.81
C ILE A 183 -11.49 -13.94 -1.77
N ASP A 184 -12.58 -14.68 -1.98
CA ASP A 184 -13.61 -14.33 -2.97
C ASP A 184 -14.57 -13.25 -2.49
N ARG A 185 -14.90 -13.22 -1.19
CA ARG A 185 -15.96 -12.35 -0.63
C ARG A 185 -15.49 -11.43 0.48
N GLY A 186 -14.23 -11.50 0.89
CA GLY A 186 -13.67 -10.70 1.97
C GLY A 186 -14.47 -10.87 3.27
N LEU A 187 -14.80 -9.75 3.91
CA LEU A 187 -15.55 -9.73 5.17
C LEU A 187 -16.93 -10.37 5.05
N ALA A 188 -17.58 -10.31 3.88
CA ALA A 188 -18.91 -10.88 3.71
C ALA A 188 -18.96 -12.41 3.90
N ALA A 189 -17.81 -13.09 3.96
CA ALA A 189 -17.71 -14.50 4.30
C ALA A 189 -17.83 -14.79 5.81
N LEU A 190 -17.65 -13.80 6.69
CA LEU A 190 -17.57 -14.01 8.14
C LEU A 190 -18.77 -14.78 8.76
N PRO A 191 -20.04 -14.52 8.37
CA PRO A 191 -21.18 -15.28 8.91
C PRO A 191 -21.10 -16.78 8.59
N GLU A 192 -20.59 -17.16 7.41
CA GLU A 192 -20.37 -18.57 7.07
C GLU A 192 -19.24 -19.15 7.92
N LEU A 193 -18.14 -18.40 8.11
CA LEU A 193 -16.99 -18.86 8.91
C LEU A 193 -17.35 -19.05 10.39
N ALA A 194 -18.23 -18.21 10.93
CA ALA A 194 -18.74 -18.32 12.29
C ALA A 194 -19.48 -19.64 12.52
N GLN A 195 -20.19 -20.15 11.51
CA GLN A 195 -20.88 -21.44 11.58
C GLN A 195 -19.94 -22.64 11.48
N ARG A 196 -18.73 -22.42 10.95
CA ARG A 196 -17.75 -23.49 10.61
C ARG A 196 -16.60 -23.61 11.61
N SER A 197 -16.49 -22.69 12.57
CA SER A 197 -15.34 -22.63 13.47
C SER A 197 -15.74 -22.41 14.92
N GLY A 198 -15.06 -23.09 15.84
CA GLY A 198 -15.29 -23.00 17.28
C GLY A 198 -14.45 -21.93 17.96
N HIS A 199 -14.49 -20.69 17.49
CA HIS A 199 -13.73 -19.58 18.08
C HIS A 199 -14.59 -18.73 19.03
N ARG A 200 -14.01 -18.32 20.16
CA ARG A 200 -14.74 -17.55 21.18
C ARG A 200 -15.23 -16.17 20.72
N ALA A 201 -14.62 -15.60 19.70
CA ALA A 201 -15.08 -14.33 19.13
C ALA A 201 -16.53 -14.42 18.60
N TRP A 202 -17.00 -15.62 18.24
CA TRP A 202 -18.36 -15.84 17.77
C TRP A 202 -19.40 -15.71 18.89
N GLU A 203 -19.01 -15.81 20.16
CA GLU A 203 -19.91 -15.56 21.30
C GLU A 203 -20.43 -14.11 21.32
N ALA A 204 -19.65 -13.18 20.75
CA ALA A 204 -19.99 -11.77 20.65
C ALA A 204 -20.39 -11.36 19.22
N PHE A 205 -20.53 -12.31 18.30
CA PHE A 205 -20.90 -12.00 16.91
C PHE A 205 -22.41 -11.81 16.78
N ASP A 206 -22.80 -10.62 16.35
CA ASP A 206 -24.19 -10.28 16.02
C ASP A 206 -24.34 -10.13 14.49
N PRO A 207 -25.10 -11.00 13.82
CA PRO A 207 -25.28 -10.94 12.37
C PRO A 207 -25.98 -9.66 11.88
N GLU A 208 -26.90 -9.09 12.67
CA GLU A 208 -27.62 -7.88 12.30
C GLU A 208 -26.69 -6.67 12.42
N GLN A 209 -25.95 -6.57 13.53
CA GLN A 209 -24.93 -5.54 13.70
C GLN A 209 -23.85 -5.65 12.62
N PHE A 210 -23.39 -6.87 12.31
CA PHE A 210 -22.40 -7.09 11.27
C PHE A 210 -22.90 -6.65 9.88
N ALA A 211 -24.18 -6.89 9.56
CA ALA A 211 -24.77 -6.43 8.31
C ALA A 211 -24.84 -4.90 8.21
N ASP A 212 -25.16 -4.21 9.32
CA ASP A 212 -25.11 -2.73 9.40
C ASP A 212 -23.67 -2.20 9.27
N ASP A 213 -22.71 -2.82 9.95
CA ASP A 213 -21.29 -2.45 9.85
C ASP A 213 -20.73 -2.65 8.44
N LEU A 214 -21.16 -3.69 7.72
CA LEU A 214 -20.75 -3.94 6.34
C LEU A 214 -21.28 -2.85 5.39
N GLN A 215 -22.47 -2.30 5.63
CA GLN A 215 -23.01 -1.18 4.86
C GLN A 215 -22.25 0.14 5.12
N ARG A 216 -21.57 0.25 6.26
CA ARG A 216 -20.76 1.42 6.65
C ARG A 216 -19.29 1.31 6.26
N THR A 217 -18.87 0.14 5.76
CA THR A 217 -17.53 -0.06 5.25
C THR A 217 -17.51 0.48 3.82
N GLU A 218 -16.87 1.64 3.62
CA GLU A 218 -16.72 2.31 2.31
C GLU A 218 -16.03 1.43 1.25
#